data_AF-A0A6B2UJ08-F1
#
_entry.id   AF-A0A6B2UJ08-F1
#
_cell.length_a   1.000
_cell.length_b   1.000
_cell.length_c   1.000
_cell.angle_alpha   90.00
_cell.angle_beta   90.00
_cell.angle_gamma   90.00
#
_symmetry.space_group_name_H-M   'P 1'
#
loop_
_entity.id
_entity.type
_entity.pdbx_description
1 polymer ?
#
loop_
_entity_poly.entity_id
_entity_poly.type
_entity_poly.pdbx_seq_one_letter_code
_entity_poly.pdbx_strand_id
1 'polypeptide(L)'
;MLETRANAASEQLGRLRGEAERLAPEEGEAHTALPEDLVPADAGQAQTLLRTASAELAARTEALDAARATHTALGHDHRTAEEAAAGFEETTTLLRDLLRDNLARDTTEPEPGTPAPEEPAPFAGTLTEARTATAEARRSLRGCAADLAAADAAVREASDILVRHANSTRYEQVRTPARQQIRELPAAALPEHAARWAEAFAPRLRVLTDELEQLERNRDSIVDRLRGLVESSLATLRAAQRLSRLPEGLGEWSGQEFLRIRFEEPDHASLTERLGEVIDEATRAAVRKNADLRRDGMSLLLRGVQAALQPRGIAVEILKPDAVLRAERVPVGQMGDVFSGGQLLTAAIALYCTMAALRSNDRGHDRRRHAGTLFLDNPIGRANATYLLELQRAVADALGVQLLYTTGLFDTTALSEFPLVIRLRNDADLRAGLKYISVEEHLRPGLPKEPDAEGVHAQIQATRFFERPQEPAESQEPVESEEPAVSREATGRPGGAQAAAGSFPRPAAPEAERGERPVS
;
A
#
# COMPACT_ATOMS: atom_id res chain seq x y z
N MET A 1 -67.26 118.48 47.70
CA MET A 1 -65.83 118.41 48.08
C MET A 1 -65.59 117.72 49.42
N LEU A 2 -66.44 117.88 50.44
CA LEU A 2 -66.32 117.12 51.69
C LEU A 2 -66.74 115.65 51.54
N GLU A 3 -67.82 115.37 50.80
CA GLU A 3 -68.31 113.99 50.57
C GLU A 3 -67.31 113.10 49.81
N THR A 4 -66.58 113.64 48.83
CA THR A 4 -65.55 112.89 48.11
C THR A 4 -64.34 112.55 48.99
N ARG A 5 -63.94 113.43 49.91
CA ARG A 5 -62.89 113.13 50.90
C ARG A 5 -63.37 112.12 51.95
N ALA A 6 -64.64 112.17 52.34
CA ALA A 6 -65.25 111.21 53.25
C ALA A 6 -65.31 109.80 52.63
N ASN A 7 -65.72 109.68 51.36
CA ASN A 7 -65.75 108.39 50.66
C ASN A 7 -64.36 107.78 50.48
N ALA A 8 -63.36 108.57 50.07
CA ALA A 8 -61.97 108.09 49.94
C ALA A 8 -61.38 107.66 51.30
N ALA A 9 -61.68 108.40 52.38
CA ALA A 9 -61.29 108.01 53.73
C ALA A 9 -61.98 106.71 54.16
N SER A 10 -63.26 106.53 53.85
CA SER A 10 -64.02 105.32 54.19
C SER A 10 -63.54 104.09 53.42
N GLU A 11 -63.17 104.24 52.15
CA GLU A 11 -62.60 103.18 51.32
C GLU A 11 -61.18 102.79 51.77
N GLN A 12 -60.36 103.78 52.16
CA GLN A 12 -59.04 103.53 52.73
C GLN A 12 -59.13 102.86 54.11
N LEU A 13 -60.11 103.23 54.93
CA LEU A 13 -60.38 102.60 56.22
C LEU A 13 -60.89 101.15 56.03
N GLY A 14 -61.69 100.91 54.98
CA GLY A 14 -62.08 99.56 54.55
C GLY A 14 -60.90 98.69 54.11
N ARG A 15 -59.98 99.23 53.31
CA ARG A 15 -58.74 98.53 52.91
C ARG A 15 -57.84 98.21 54.11
N LEU A 16 -57.62 99.17 55.01
CA LEU A 16 -56.81 98.96 56.21
C LEU A 16 -57.42 97.92 57.15
N ARG A 17 -58.77 97.87 57.26
CA ARG A 17 -59.45 96.79 58.00
C ARG A 17 -59.25 95.43 57.35
N GLY A 18 -59.40 95.32 56.04
CA GLY A 18 -59.18 94.06 55.32
C GLY A 18 -57.71 93.61 55.31
N GLU A 19 -56.75 94.53 55.38
CA GLU A 19 -55.34 94.21 55.62
C GLU A 19 -55.09 93.76 57.05
N ALA A 20 -55.67 94.43 58.05
CA ALA A 20 -55.56 94.01 59.45
C ALA A 20 -56.16 92.63 59.69
N GLU A 21 -57.32 92.31 59.09
CA GLU A 21 -57.94 90.98 59.19
C GLU A 21 -57.10 89.89 58.51
N ARG A 22 -56.52 90.15 57.33
CA ARG A 22 -55.64 89.18 56.66
C ARG A 22 -54.33 88.95 57.41
N LEU A 23 -53.83 89.97 58.08
CA LEU A 23 -52.57 89.91 58.83
C LEU A 23 -52.81 89.57 60.31
N ALA A 24 -54.04 89.31 60.75
CA ALA A 24 -54.31 88.86 62.11
C ALA A 24 -53.85 87.40 62.30
N PRO A 25 -53.39 87.02 63.51
CA PRO A 25 -53.11 85.62 63.81
C PRO A 25 -54.39 84.78 63.84
N GLU A 26 -54.26 83.47 63.59
CA GLU A 26 -55.38 82.53 63.66
C GLU A 26 -55.97 82.41 65.08
N GLU A 27 -55.16 82.67 66.12
CA GLU A 27 -55.58 82.76 67.52
C GLU A 27 -54.89 83.95 68.21
N GLY A 28 -55.67 84.88 68.79
CA GLY A 28 -55.18 86.05 69.55
C GLY A 28 -55.38 87.41 68.85
N GLU A 29 -55.12 88.51 69.57
CA GLU A 29 -55.25 89.88 69.01
C GLU A 29 -53.99 90.38 68.28
N ALA A 30 -52.82 89.74 68.50
CA ALA A 30 -51.55 90.09 67.87
C ALA A 30 -50.64 88.86 67.73
N HIS A 31 -49.83 88.80 66.67
CA HIS A 31 -48.87 87.70 66.43
C HIS A 31 -47.76 87.62 67.50
N THR A 32 -47.41 88.76 68.09
CA THR A 32 -46.41 88.85 69.16
C THR A 32 -46.63 90.14 69.95
N ALA A 33 -46.24 90.12 71.23
CA ALA A 33 -46.22 91.32 72.06
C ALA A 33 -45.01 92.17 71.70
N LEU A 34 -45.23 93.43 71.35
CA LEU A 34 -44.14 94.39 71.14
C LEU A 34 -43.63 94.90 72.50
N PRO A 35 -42.30 95.02 72.70
CA PRO A 35 -41.73 95.77 73.80
C PRO A 35 -42.33 97.18 73.90
N GLU A 36 -42.42 97.74 75.11
CA GLU A 36 -43.11 99.03 75.36
C GLU A 36 -42.56 100.19 74.51
N ASP A 37 -41.26 100.15 74.21
CA ASP A 37 -40.49 101.06 73.38
C ASP A 37 -40.75 100.93 71.86
N LEU A 38 -41.45 99.87 71.43
CA LEU A 38 -41.84 99.60 70.05
C LEU A 38 -43.36 99.67 69.82
N VAL A 39 -44.12 100.07 70.83
CA VAL A 39 -45.55 100.37 70.69
C VAL A 39 -45.70 101.78 70.10
N PRO A 40 -46.27 101.93 68.89
CA PRO A 40 -46.40 103.25 68.27
C PRO A 40 -47.43 104.10 68.99
N ALA A 41 -47.09 105.34 69.34
CA ALA A 41 -48.01 106.32 69.93
C ALA A 41 -49.00 106.88 68.89
N ASP A 42 -48.62 106.92 67.61
CA ASP A 42 -49.46 107.33 66.49
C ASP A 42 -49.16 106.57 65.18
N ALA A 43 -50.00 106.77 64.16
CA ALA A 43 -49.87 106.10 62.87
C ALA A 43 -48.59 106.47 62.09
N GLY A 44 -48.04 107.66 62.29
CA GLY A 44 -46.79 108.09 61.66
C GLY A 44 -45.58 107.37 62.25
N GLN A 45 -45.56 107.21 63.58
CA GLN A 45 -44.56 106.40 64.28
C GLN A 45 -44.68 104.92 63.89
N ALA A 46 -45.89 104.38 63.76
CA ALA A 46 -46.12 103.00 63.30
C ALA A 46 -45.52 102.73 61.92
N GLN A 47 -45.72 103.64 60.95
CA GLN A 47 -45.13 103.50 59.61
C GLN A 47 -43.60 103.60 59.62
N THR A 48 -43.03 104.41 60.52
CA THR A 48 -41.58 104.53 60.65
C THR A 48 -40.98 103.25 61.25
N LEU A 49 -41.57 102.73 62.32
CA LEU A 49 -41.16 101.46 62.93
C LEU A 49 -41.30 100.29 61.95
N LEU A 50 -42.43 100.19 61.22
CA LEU A 50 -42.63 99.15 60.20
C LEU A 50 -41.57 99.21 59.10
N ARG A 51 -41.23 100.42 58.62
CA ARG A 51 -40.20 100.60 57.59
C ARG A 51 -38.82 100.19 58.10
N THR A 52 -38.46 100.56 59.32
CA THR A 52 -37.20 100.16 59.95
C THR A 52 -37.14 98.64 60.14
N ALA A 53 -38.20 98.03 60.68
CA ALA A 53 -38.28 96.59 60.89
C ALA A 53 -38.25 95.81 59.56
N SER A 54 -38.92 96.32 58.52
CA SER A 54 -38.89 95.70 57.18
C SER A 54 -37.49 95.81 56.55
N ALA A 55 -36.81 96.94 56.71
CA ALA A 55 -35.45 97.12 56.23
C ALA A 55 -34.45 96.23 56.98
N GLU A 56 -34.61 96.09 58.30
CA GLU A 56 -33.79 95.18 59.10
C GLU A 56 -34.05 93.72 58.73
N LEU A 57 -35.33 93.33 58.57
CA LEU A 57 -35.69 91.99 58.11
C LEU A 57 -35.06 91.70 56.74
N ALA A 58 -35.18 92.61 55.78
CA ALA A 58 -34.57 92.46 54.47
C ALA A 58 -33.05 92.29 54.55
N ALA A 59 -32.36 93.12 55.35
CA ALA A 59 -30.91 93.01 55.55
C ALA A 59 -30.50 91.68 56.22
N ARG A 60 -31.29 91.20 57.19
CA ARG A 60 -31.06 89.90 57.85
C ARG A 60 -31.33 88.73 56.92
N THR A 61 -32.36 88.80 56.08
CA THR A 61 -32.65 87.78 55.07
C THR A 61 -31.54 87.72 54.03
N GLU A 62 -31.07 88.85 53.52
CA GLU A 62 -29.96 88.91 52.57
C GLU A 62 -28.66 88.34 53.18
N ALA A 63 -28.35 88.68 54.44
CA ALA A 63 -27.22 88.10 55.16
C ALA A 63 -27.35 86.58 55.36
N LEU A 64 -28.56 86.08 55.64
CA LEU A 64 -28.83 84.65 55.79
C LEU A 64 -28.66 83.92 54.45
N ASP A 65 -29.16 84.47 53.36
CA ASP A 65 -29.05 83.87 52.03
C ASP A 65 -27.60 83.88 51.54
N ALA A 66 -26.83 84.95 51.80
CA ALA A 66 -25.39 84.99 51.54
C ALA A 66 -24.62 83.94 52.38
N ALA A 67 -24.97 83.78 53.66
CA ALA A 67 -24.37 82.76 54.52
C ALA A 67 -24.71 81.33 54.04
N ARG A 68 -25.95 81.09 53.59
CA ARG A 68 -26.37 79.80 53.02
C ARG A 68 -25.62 79.50 51.73
N ALA A 69 -25.52 80.47 50.82
CA ALA A 69 -24.76 80.31 49.57
C ALA A 69 -23.29 79.97 49.85
N THR A 70 -22.67 80.66 50.81
CA THR A 70 -21.30 80.39 51.26
C THR A 70 -21.16 78.98 51.85
N HIS A 71 -22.10 78.56 52.70
CA HIS A 71 -22.11 77.22 53.26
C HIS A 71 -22.24 76.13 52.19
N THR A 72 -23.13 76.32 51.21
CA THR A 72 -23.29 75.37 50.10
C THR A 72 -22.04 75.28 49.23
N ALA A 73 -21.35 76.40 48.99
CA ALA A 73 -20.09 76.43 48.25
C ALA A 73 -18.99 75.69 49.03
N LEU A 74 -18.80 76.00 50.31
CA LEU A 74 -17.85 75.30 51.17
C LEU A 74 -18.14 73.80 51.28
N GLY A 75 -19.41 73.39 51.35
CA GLY A 75 -19.80 71.98 51.35
C GLY A 75 -19.58 71.28 50.02
N HIS A 76 -19.56 72.00 48.89
CA HIS A 76 -19.13 71.46 47.61
C HIS A 76 -17.61 71.27 47.59
N ASP A 77 -16.85 72.32 47.92
CA ASP A 77 -15.39 72.29 47.94
C ASP A 77 -14.84 71.21 48.89
N HIS A 78 -15.45 71.05 50.07
CA HIS A 78 -15.07 70.02 51.03
C HIS A 78 -15.26 68.61 50.47
N ARG A 79 -16.40 68.31 49.81
CA ARG A 79 -16.63 67.00 49.19
C ARG A 79 -15.66 66.74 48.05
N THR A 80 -15.39 67.74 47.21
CA THR A 80 -14.39 67.61 46.14
C THR A 80 -12.99 67.36 46.70
N ALA A 81 -12.64 67.99 47.82
CA ALA A 81 -11.36 67.74 48.50
C ALA A 81 -11.29 66.33 49.11
N GLU A 82 -12.38 65.82 49.72
CA GLU A 82 -12.44 64.45 50.23
C GLU A 82 -12.33 63.40 49.12
N GLU A 83 -13.03 63.59 48.01
CA GLU A 83 -12.94 62.72 46.83
C GLU A 83 -11.51 62.71 46.25
N ALA A 84 -10.87 63.88 46.16
CA ALA A 84 -9.48 63.97 45.71
C ALA A 84 -8.50 63.30 46.68
N ALA A 85 -8.70 63.44 47.99
CA ALA A 85 -7.88 62.79 49.00
C ALA A 85 -8.03 61.26 48.96
N ALA A 86 -9.25 60.74 48.84
CA ALA A 86 -9.52 59.32 48.70
C ALA A 86 -8.87 58.74 47.42
N GLY A 87 -8.98 59.45 46.29
CA GLY A 87 -8.32 59.05 45.04
C GLY A 87 -6.78 59.09 45.12
N PHE A 88 -6.23 60.04 45.88
CA PHE A 88 -4.79 60.08 46.16
C PHE A 88 -4.36 58.89 47.04
N GLU A 89 -5.13 58.54 48.07
CA GLU A 89 -4.83 57.39 48.92
C GLU A 89 -4.86 56.07 48.13
N GLU A 90 -5.87 55.87 47.28
CA GLU A 90 -5.97 54.69 46.40
C GLU A 90 -4.79 54.59 45.41
N THR A 91 -4.38 55.71 44.83
CA THR A 91 -3.20 55.71 43.94
C THR A 91 -1.91 55.47 44.70
N THR A 92 -1.82 55.92 45.96
CA THR A 92 -0.64 55.70 46.81
C THR A 92 -0.55 54.24 47.29
N THR A 93 -1.67 53.58 47.59
CA THR A 93 -1.71 52.15 47.92
C THR A 93 -1.33 51.28 46.72
N LEU A 94 -1.88 51.57 45.53
CA LEU A 94 -1.47 50.92 44.28
C LEU A 94 0.03 51.07 44.02
N LEU A 95 0.60 52.27 44.23
CA LEU A 95 2.04 52.51 44.06
C LEU A 95 2.86 51.71 45.09
N ARG A 96 2.42 51.65 46.34
CA ARG A 96 3.08 50.88 47.41
C ARG A 96 3.12 49.39 47.09
N ASP A 97 2.01 48.82 46.60
CA ASP A 97 1.95 47.41 46.23
C ASP A 97 2.87 47.10 45.04
N LEU A 98 2.90 47.97 44.03
CA LEU A 98 3.83 47.84 42.90
C LEU A 98 5.31 47.91 43.31
N LEU A 99 5.65 48.79 44.25
CA LEU A 99 7.01 48.89 44.78
C LEU A 99 7.39 47.68 45.63
N ARG A 100 6.44 47.10 46.37
CA ARG A 100 6.67 45.90 47.18
C ARG A 100 6.97 44.67 46.32
N ASP A 101 6.25 44.49 45.21
CA ASP A 101 6.49 43.42 44.25
C ASP A 101 7.87 43.55 43.56
N ASN A 102 8.34 44.78 43.34
CA ASN A 102 9.67 45.04 42.76
C ASN A 102 10.79 44.84 43.79
N LEU A 103 10.64 45.30 45.04
CA LEU A 103 11.63 45.06 46.09
C LEU A 103 11.76 43.58 46.45
N ALA A 104 10.68 42.80 46.38
CA ALA A 104 10.73 41.36 46.56
C ALA A 104 11.54 40.63 45.46
N ARG A 105 11.61 41.20 44.25
CA ARG A 105 12.47 40.70 43.16
C ARG A 105 13.93 41.06 43.37
N ASP A 106 14.22 42.25 43.87
CA ASP A 106 15.59 42.72 44.18
C ASP A 106 16.25 41.98 45.36
N THR A 107 15.48 41.29 46.22
CA THR A 107 16.03 40.44 47.29
C THR A 107 16.51 39.06 46.85
N THR A 108 16.39 38.74 45.56
CA THR A 108 17.02 37.53 45.00
C THR A 108 18.51 37.83 44.81
N GLU A 109 19.41 37.05 45.42
CA GLU A 109 20.85 37.27 45.28
C GLU A 109 21.24 37.43 43.81
N PRO A 110 21.95 38.51 43.43
CA PRO A 110 22.35 38.71 42.05
C PRO A 110 23.36 37.62 41.62
N GLU A 111 23.11 37.02 40.46
CA GLU A 111 24.08 36.17 39.77
C GLU A 111 25.44 36.89 39.68
N PRO A 112 26.55 36.22 40.03
CA PRO A 112 27.87 36.83 40.05
C PRO A 112 28.28 37.28 38.63
N GLY A 113 28.33 38.61 38.42
CA GLY A 113 28.67 39.23 37.14
C GLY A 113 27.68 40.29 36.64
N THR A 114 26.56 40.47 37.32
CA THR A 114 25.55 41.48 36.95
C THR A 114 25.91 42.85 37.57
N PRO A 115 26.02 43.94 36.79
CA PRO A 115 26.24 45.28 37.36
C PRO A 115 25.06 45.68 38.26
N ALA A 116 25.36 46.42 39.33
CA ALA A 116 24.35 46.92 40.27
C ALA A 116 23.26 47.71 39.51
N PRO A 117 21.97 47.58 39.89
CA PRO A 117 20.90 48.30 39.23
C PRO A 117 21.13 49.81 39.34
N GLU A 118 21.21 50.49 38.20
CA GLU A 118 21.25 51.95 38.13
C GLU A 118 19.92 52.53 38.64
N GLU A 119 19.97 53.59 39.43
CA GLU A 119 18.76 54.29 39.87
C GLU A 119 17.97 54.78 38.63
N PRO A 120 16.70 54.36 38.48
CA PRO A 120 15.94 54.72 37.30
C PRO A 120 15.70 56.22 37.25
N ALA A 121 16.07 56.84 36.13
CA ALA A 121 15.83 58.27 35.92
C ALA A 121 14.31 58.58 35.99
N PRO A 122 13.91 59.71 36.61
CA PRO A 122 12.52 60.14 36.66
C PRO A 122 11.90 60.23 35.25
N PHE A 123 10.66 59.77 35.09
CA PHE A 123 9.95 59.86 33.80
C PHE A 123 9.78 61.33 33.40
N ALA A 124 10.30 61.70 32.23
CA ALA A 124 10.39 63.11 31.80
C ALA A 124 9.06 63.73 31.32
N GLY A 125 8.00 62.93 31.17
CA GLY A 125 6.69 63.38 30.67
C GLY A 125 5.63 63.57 31.77
N THR A 126 4.39 63.74 31.34
CA THR A 126 3.24 63.91 32.24
C THR A 126 2.84 62.58 32.91
N LEU A 127 2.09 62.65 34.02
CA LEU A 127 1.55 61.46 34.70
C LEU A 127 0.70 60.57 33.76
N THR A 128 -0.06 61.20 32.85
CA THR A 128 -0.88 60.47 31.87
C THR A 128 -0.02 59.74 30.85
N GLU A 129 1.04 60.37 30.36
CA GLU A 129 2.02 59.72 29.47
C GLU A 129 2.75 58.57 30.18
N ALA A 130 3.13 58.75 31.46
CA ALA A 130 3.74 57.70 32.26
C ALA A 130 2.80 56.49 32.45
N ARG A 131 1.51 56.74 32.70
CA ARG A 131 0.47 55.70 32.82
C ARG A 131 0.28 54.95 31.50
N THR A 132 0.21 55.67 30.38
CA THR A 132 0.09 55.07 29.05
C THR A 132 1.31 54.23 28.71
N ALA A 133 2.53 54.77 28.89
CA ALA A 133 3.78 54.04 28.64
C ALA A 133 3.91 52.79 29.52
N THR A 134 3.52 52.88 30.80
CA THR A 134 3.49 51.72 31.70
C THR A 134 2.46 50.68 31.26
N ALA A 135 1.27 51.10 30.84
CA ALA A 135 0.25 50.19 30.34
C ALA A 135 0.70 49.49 29.04
N GLU A 136 1.36 50.20 28.14
CA GLU A 136 1.96 49.65 26.91
C GLU A 136 3.09 48.67 27.20
N ALA A 137 4.05 49.03 28.05
CA ALA A 137 5.13 48.14 28.45
C ALA A 137 4.61 46.87 29.12
N ARG A 138 3.60 46.98 30.00
CA ARG A 138 2.95 45.81 30.62
C ARG A 138 2.19 44.96 29.61
N ARG A 139 1.53 45.56 28.62
CA ARG A 139 0.89 44.81 27.53
C ARG A 139 1.93 44.07 26.69
N SER A 140 3.02 44.74 26.33
CA SER A 140 4.13 44.14 25.59
C SER A 140 4.76 42.98 26.36
N LEU A 141 5.08 43.17 27.65
CA LEU A 141 5.64 42.13 28.51
C LEU A 141 4.71 40.91 28.62
N ARG A 142 3.41 41.13 28.81
CA ARG A 142 2.42 40.03 28.83
C ARG A 142 2.34 39.32 27.48
N GLY A 143 2.42 40.06 26.38
CA GLY A 143 2.50 39.50 25.02
C GLY A 143 3.72 38.61 24.87
N CYS A 144 4.92 39.12 25.14
CA CYS A 144 6.17 38.35 25.04
C CYS A 144 6.18 37.12 25.98
N ALA A 145 5.63 37.24 27.19
CA ALA A 145 5.52 36.12 28.12
C ALA A 145 4.55 35.04 27.60
N ALA A 146 3.44 35.45 26.97
CA ALA A 146 2.50 34.52 26.33
C ALA A 146 3.14 33.84 25.11
N ASP A 147 3.87 34.60 24.29
CA ASP A 147 4.59 34.06 23.12
C ASP A 147 5.68 33.06 23.54
N LEU A 148 6.45 33.37 24.59
CA LEU A 148 7.43 32.44 25.17
C LEU A 148 6.76 31.17 25.69
N ALA A 149 5.68 31.30 26.46
CA ALA A 149 4.94 30.15 26.97
C ALA A 149 4.36 29.27 25.85
N ALA A 150 3.88 29.89 24.77
CA ALA A 150 3.41 29.18 23.58
C ALA A 150 4.56 28.47 22.85
N ALA A 151 5.71 29.12 22.68
CA ALA A 151 6.90 28.51 22.09
C ALA A 151 7.40 27.31 22.91
N ASP A 152 7.48 27.45 24.23
CA ASP A 152 7.87 26.36 25.15
C ASP A 152 6.90 25.18 25.09
N ALA A 153 5.60 25.46 24.97
CA ALA A 153 4.59 24.43 24.81
C ALA A 153 4.75 23.69 23.46
N ALA A 154 4.99 24.41 22.37
CA ALA A 154 5.21 23.83 21.05
C ALA A 154 6.48 22.96 21.01
N VAL A 155 7.57 23.38 21.66
CA VAL A 155 8.81 22.59 21.75
C VAL A 155 8.59 21.30 22.55
N ARG A 156 7.84 21.37 23.65
CA ARG A 156 7.46 20.18 24.44
C ARG A 156 6.61 19.22 23.62
N GLU A 157 5.60 19.72 22.92
CA GLU A 157 4.74 18.90 22.05
C GLU A 157 5.54 18.22 20.92
N ALA A 158 6.42 18.96 20.23
CA ALA A 158 7.27 18.40 19.18
C ALA A 158 8.21 17.31 19.73
N SER A 159 8.75 17.51 20.94
CA SER A 159 9.59 16.52 21.63
C SER A 159 8.80 15.24 21.96
N ASP A 160 7.56 15.38 22.44
CA ASP A 160 6.67 14.25 22.72
C ASP A 160 6.30 13.47 21.45
N ILE A 161 6.03 14.17 20.35
CA ILE A 161 5.78 13.56 19.04
C ILE A 161 7.01 12.74 18.59
N LEU A 162 8.20 13.30 18.73
CA LEU A 162 9.45 12.62 18.37
C LEU A 162 9.67 11.35 19.21
N VAL A 163 9.48 11.43 20.53
CA VAL A 163 9.60 10.27 21.44
C VAL A 163 8.56 9.21 21.11
N ARG A 164 7.31 9.60 20.87
CA ARG A 164 6.23 8.68 20.47
C ARG A 164 6.55 8.00 19.14
N HIS A 165 7.04 8.75 18.17
CA HIS A 165 7.46 8.23 16.87
C HIS A 165 8.58 7.20 17.03
N ALA A 166 9.61 7.51 17.82
CA ALA A 166 10.71 6.59 18.11
C ALA A 166 10.25 5.31 18.83
N ASN A 167 9.24 5.40 19.69
CA ASN A 167 8.66 4.25 20.41
C ASN A 167 7.62 3.45 19.60
N SER A 168 7.27 3.86 18.39
CA SER A 168 6.32 3.13 17.55
C SER A 168 6.84 1.73 17.21
N THR A 169 5.96 0.73 17.32
CA THR A 169 6.26 -0.69 17.02
C THR A 169 6.76 -0.90 15.59
N ARG A 170 6.33 -0.06 14.63
CA ARG A 170 6.80 -0.12 13.24
C ARG A 170 8.31 0.06 13.09
N TYR A 171 8.97 0.67 14.07
CA TYR A 171 10.41 0.95 14.05
C TYR A 171 11.19 0.10 15.07
N GLU A 172 10.57 -0.93 15.64
CA GLU A 172 11.22 -1.79 16.62
C GLU A 172 12.51 -2.43 16.09
N GLN A 173 12.51 -2.80 14.80
CA GLN A 173 13.65 -3.41 14.11
C GLN A 173 14.76 -2.40 13.76
N VAL A 174 14.49 -1.08 13.85
CA VAL A 174 15.48 -0.04 13.54
C VAL A 174 16.43 0.13 14.73
N ARG A 175 17.68 -0.35 14.57
CA ARG A 175 18.72 -0.34 15.61
C ARG A 175 19.74 0.80 15.44
N THR A 176 19.29 1.99 15.09
CA THR A 176 20.17 3.16 14.96
C THR A 176 20.48 3.79 16.32
N PRO A 177 21.73 4.20 16.60
CA PRO A 177 22.10 4.86 17.86
C PRO A 177 21.25 6.09 18.20
N ALA A 178 20.87 6.89 17.19
CA ALA A 178 20.06 8.08 17.40
C ALA A 178 18.64 7.75 17.89
N ARG A 179 18.03 6.64 17.46
CA ARG A 179 16.72 6.18 17.99
C ARG A 179 16.83 5.80 19.47
N GLN A 180 17.94 5.19 19.87
CA GLN A 180 18.18 4.86 21.27
C GLN A 180 18.32 6.14 22.11
N GLN A 181 19.13 7.10 21.65
CA GLN A 181 19.30 8.40 22.31
C GLN A 181 17.96 9.14 22.48
N ILE A 182 17.13 9.21 21.43
CA ILE A 182 15.81 9.84 21.50
C ILE A 182 14.89 9.21 22.56
N ARG A 183 15.02 7.90 22.81
CA ARG A 183 14.20 7.17 23.80
C ARG A 183 14.71 7.31 25.23
N GLU A 184 16.02 7.49 25.41
CA GLU A 184 16.69 7.52 26.71
C GLU A 184 16.86 8.94 27.27
N LEU A 185 17.00 9.94 26.40
CA LEU A 185 17.13 11.34 26.80
C LEU A 185 15.81 11.88 27.38
N PRO A 186 15.86 12.72 28.44
CA PRO A 186 14.70 13.49 28.87
C PRO A 186 14.18 14.39 27.75
N ALA A 187 12.85 14.53 27.62
CA ALA A 187 12.23 15.33 26.55
C ALA A 187 12.77 16.77 26.48
N ALA A 188 13.08 17.38 27.63
CA ALA A 188 13.64 18.73 27.72
C ALA A 188 15.05 18.87 27.11
N ALA A 189 15.83 17.78 27.02
CA ALA A 189 17.19 17.78 26.45
C ALA A 189 17.20 17.45 24.95
N LEU A 190 16.06 17.05 24.36
CA LEU A 190 15.97 16.72 22.93
C LEU A 190 16.22 17.92 22.00
N PRO A 191 15.71 19.14 22.28
CA PRO A 191 15.90 20.29 21.39
C PRO A 191 17.37 20.64 21.15
N GLU A 192 18.23 20.51 22.16
CA GLU A 192 19.67 20.76 22.06
C GLU A 192 20.37 19.85 21.04
N HIS A 193 19.84 18.64 20.84
CA HIS A 193 20.41 17.64 19.95
C HIS A 193 19.76 17.64 18.56
N ALA A 194 18.60 18.30 18.40
CA ALA A 194 17.75 18.20 17.23
C ALA A 194 18.44 18.65 15.93
N ALA A 195 19.12 19.80 15.96
CA ALA A 195 19.81 20.34 14.78
C ALA A 195 20.91 19.39 14.28
N ARG A 196 21.74 18.87 15.19
CA ARG A 196 22.81 17.92 14.86
C ARG A 196 22.26 16.60 14.30
N TRP A 197 21.17 16.09 14.87
CA TRP A 197 20.52 14.89 14.33
C TRP A 197 19.92 15.14 12.94
N ALA A 198 19.28 16.28 12.71
CA ALA A 198 18.72 16.64 11.41
C ALA A 198 19.81 16.71 10.32
N GLU A 199 20.93 17.37 10.62
CA GLU A 199 22.09 17.43 9.72
C GLU A 199 22.68 16.04 9.44
N ALA A 200 22.81 15.19 10.47
CA ALA A 200 23.31 13.83 10.31
C ALA A 200 22.34 12.91 9.54
N PHE A 201 21.03 13.11 9.69
CA PHE A 201 20.02 12.32 9.00
C PHE A 201 19.79 12.77 7.57
N ALA A 202 20.01 14.04 7.22
CA ALA A 202 19.72 14.55 5.88
C ALA A 202 20.40 13.78 4.74
N PRO A 203 21.70 13.39 4.81
CA PRO A 203 22.32 12.53 3.80
C PRO A 203 21.70 11.13 3.75
N ARG A 204 21.41 10.53 4.92
CA ARG A 204 20.82 9.18 5.01
C ARG A 204 19.41 9.15 4.44
N LEU A 205 18.61 10.19 4.71
CA LEU A 205 17.27 10.36 4.19
C LEU A 205 17.31 10.41 2.66
N ARG A 206 18.18 11.23 2.07
CA ARG A 206 18.34 11.31 0.61
C ARG A 206 18.67 9.95 -0.01
N VAL A 207 19.67 9.26 0.52
CA VAL A 207 20.03 7.92 0.00
C VAL A 207 18.88 6.92 0.12
N LEU A 208 18.18 6.89 1.27
CA LEU A 208 17.04 5.99 1.45
C LEU A 208 15.87 6.34 0.53
N THR A 209 15.63 7.63 0.28
CA THR A 209 14.62 8.08 -0.69
C THR A 209 14.99 7.61 -2.10
N ASP A 210 16.24 7.83 -2.52
CA ASP A 210 16.73 7.39 -3.84
C ASP A 210 16.66 5.86 -3.98
N GLU A 211 17.02 5.11 -2.93
CA GLU A 211 16.92 3.65 -2.88
C GLU A 211 15.47 3.18 -2.98
N LEU A 212 14.53 3.82 -2.27
CA LEU A 212 13.10 3.51 -2.36
C LEU A 212 12.55 3.78 -3.77
N GLU A 213 12.90 4.92 -4.37
CA GLU A 213 12.53 5.23 -5.76
C GLU A 213 13.14 4.25 -6.76
N GLN A 214 14.37 3.78 -6.53
CA GLN A 214 14.98 2.74 -7.33
C GLN A 214 14.28 1.39 -7.14
N LEU A 215 13.84 1.05 -5.92
CA LEU A 215 13.07 -0.16 -5.65
C LEU A 215 11.72 -0.14 -6.35
N GLU A 216 11.01 0.99 -6.36
CA GLU A 216 9.77 1.14 -7.11
C GLU A 216 9.99 0.95 -8.62
N ARG A 217 11.01 1.61 -9.20
CA ARG A 217 11.36 1.41 -10.62
C ARG A 217 11.73 -0.04 -10.95
N ASN A 218 12.43 -0.71 -10.04
CA ASN A 218 12.77 -2.12 -10.19
C ASN A 218 11.51 -3.00 -10.12
N ARG A 219 10.60 -2.71 -9.19
CA ARG A 219 9.30 -3.39 -9.06
C ARG A 219 8.51 -3.25 -10.35
N ASP A 220 8.36 -2.03 -10.87
CA ASP A 220 7.65 -1.77 -12.12
C ASP A 220 8.27 -2.53 -13.30
N SER A 221 9.61 -2.59 -13.37
CA SER A 221 10.33 -3.36 -14.40
C SER A 221 10.09 -4.86 -14.28
N ILE A 222 9.94 -5.40 -13.07
CA ILE A 222 9.62 -6.82 -12.84
C ILE A 222 8.17 -7.09 -13.23
N VAL A 223 7.24 -6.22 -12.86
CA VAL A 223 5.82 -6.28 -13.25
C VAL A 223 5.69 -6.29 -14.77
N ASP A 224 6.40 -5.40 -15.46
CA ASP A 224 6.40 -5.29 -16.92
C ASP A 224 6.89 -6.58 -17.61
N ARG A 225 7.99 -7.17 -17.12
CA ARG A 225 8.50 -8.46 -17.62
C ARG A 225 7.54 -9.61 -17.33
N LEU A 226 6.97 -9.66 -16.13
CA LEU A 226 5.97 -10.67 -15.78
C LEU A 226 4.73 -10.55 -16.67
N ARG A 227 4.30 -9.32 -16.97
CA ARG A 227 3.21 -9.05 -17.89
C ARG A 227 3.47 -9.65 -19.26
N GLY A 228 4.64 -9.40 -19.85
CA GLY A 228 5.00 -9.99 -21.14
C GLY A 228 4.98 -11.53 -21.13
N LEU A 229 5.43 -12.16 -20.04
CA LEU A 229 5.35 -13.63 -19.88
C LEU A 229 3.92 -14.14 -19.74
N VAL A 230 3.07 -13.42 -19.02
CA VAL A 230 1.65 -13.75 -18.84
C VAL A 230 0.90 -13.59 -20.16
N GLU A 231 1.10 -12.48 -20.88
CA GLU A 231 0.52 -12.26 -22.21
C GLU A 231 0.95 -13.36 -23.20
N SER A 232 2.24 -13.73 -23.20
CA SER A 232 2.73 -14.87 -24.00
C SER A 232 2.03 -16.17 -23.61
N SER A 233 1.79 -16.41 -22.31
CA SER A 233 1.11 -17.62 -21.83
C SER A 233 -0.37 -17.66 -22.25
N LEU A 234 -1.05 -16.51 -22.20
CA LEU A 234 -2.43 -16.38 -22.72
C LEU A 234 -2.49 -16.61 -24.23
N ALA A 235 -1.49 -16.12 -24.98
CA ALA A 235 -1.35 -16.39 -26.40
C ALA A 235 -1.12 -17.90 -26.68
N THR A 236 -0.33 -18.59 -25.86
CA THR A 236 -0.16 -20.05 -25.93
C THR A 236 -1.48 -20.79 -25.72
N LEU A 237 -2.34 -20.34 -24.79
CA LEU A 237 -3.68 -20.93 -24.62
C LEU A 237 -4.55 -20.75 -25.88
N ARG A 238 -4.53 -19.56 -26.51
CA ARG A 238 -5.24 -19.34 -27.79
C ARG A 238 -4.68 -20.21 -28.91
N ALA A 239 -3.35 -20.35 -28.97
CA ALA A 239 -2.69 -21.23 -29.94
C ALA A 239 -3.10 -22.69 -29.74
N ALA A 240 -3.26 -23.14 -28.49
CA ALA A 240 -3.69 -24.49 -28.16
C ALA A 240 -5.08 -24.80 -28.72
N GLN A 241 -6.03 -23.89 -28.55
CA GLN A 241 -7.37 -24.02 -29.15
C GLN A 241 -7.28 -24.08 -30.67
N ARG A 242 -6.51 -23.19 -31.31
CA ARG A 242 -6.38 -23.15 -32.78
C ARG A 242 -5.76 -24.44 -33.34
N LEU A 243 -4.71 -24.94 -32.69
CA LEU A 243 -4.05 -26.19 -33.09
C LEU A 243 -4.92 -27.41 -32.84
N SER A 244 -5.83 -27.37 -31.86
CA SER A 244 -6.77 -28.46 -31.60
C SER A 244 -7.86 -28.62 -32.68
N ARG A 245 -7.85 -27.80 -33.73
CA ARG A 245 -8.81 -27.89 -34.84
C ARG A 245 -8.63 -29.22 -35.57
N LEU A 246 -9.74 -29.94 -35.69
CA LEU A 246 -9.77 -31.26 -36.29
C LEU A 246 -9.74 -31.18 -37.83
N PRO A 247 -9.11 -32.18 -38.49
CA PRO A 247 -9.05 -32.26 -39.95
C PRO A 247 -10.45 -32.48 -40.55
N GLU A 248 -10.56 -32.26 -41.86
CA GLU A 248 -11.76 -32.61 -42.61
C GLU A 248 -11.95 -34.15 -42.69
N GLY A 249 -13.18 -34.60 -42.89
CA GLY A 249 -13.50 -36.04 -43.03
C GLY A 249 -13.97 -36.73 -41.75
N LEU A 250 -14.15 -35.99 -40.64
CA LEU A 250 -14.64 -36.50 -39.35
C LEU A 250 -16.13 -36.17 -39.09
N GLY A 251 -16.95 -36.10 -40.14
CA GLY A 251 -18.37 -35.75 -39.99
C GLY A 251 -18.58 -34.37 -39.37
N GLU A 252 -19.47 -34.24 -38.37
CA GLU A 252 -19.76 -32.97 -37.68
C GLU A 252 -18.55 -32.37 -36.93
N TRP A 253 -17.51 -33.18 -36.68
CA TRP A 253 -16.28 -32.73 -36.03
C TRP A 253 -15.31 -32.02 -36.99
N SER A 254 -15.54 -32.13 -38.29
CA SER A 254 -14.66 -31.52 -39.30
C SER A 254 -14.55 -30.00 -39.07
N GLY A 255 -13.31 -29.51 -38.91
CA GLY A 255 -13.04 -28.09 -38.67
C GLY A 255 -13.44 -27.58 -37.28
N GLN A 256 -13.98 -28.42 -36.40
CA GLN A 256 -14.26 -28.06 -35.00
C GLN A 256 -12.97 -28.09 -34.17
N GLU A 257 -12.92 -27.23 -33.16
CA GLU A 257 -11.82 -27.22 -32.18
C GLU A 257 -12.07 -28.31 -31.15
N PHE A 258 -11.20 -29.31 -31.06
CA PHE A 258 -11.31 -30.36 -30.04
C PHE A 258 -11.27 -29.77 -28.62
N LEU A 259 -10.40 -28.77 -28.41
CA LEU A 259 -10.27 -28.02 -27.16
C LEU A 259 -10.81 -26.61 -27.34
N ARG A 260 -11.82 -26.22 -26.57
CA ARG A 260 -12.35 -24.85 -26.55
C ARG A 260 -11.97 -24.17 -25.25
N ILE A 261 -11.22 -23.07 -25.35
CA ILE A 261 -10.73 -22.30 -24.22
C ILE A 261 -11.37 -20.90 -24.24
N ARG A 262 -12.10 -20.57 -23.19
CA ARG A 262 -12.80 -19.29 -23.04
C ARG A 262 -12.28 -18.55 -21.82
N PHE A 263 -11.80 -17.33 -22.04
CA PHE A 263 -11.45 -16.38 -20.99
C PHE A 263 -11.61 -14.95 -21.52
N GLU A 264 -11.67 -14.00 -20.60
CA GLU A 264 -11.67 -12.57 -20.90
C GLU A 264 -10.25 -12.04 -20.85
N GLU A 265 -9.86 -11.27 -21.87
CA GLU A 265 -8.54 -10.64 -21.91
C GLU A 265 -8.58 -9.37 -21.08
N PRO A 266 -7.72 -9.25 -20.04
CA PRO A 266 -7.69 -8.06 -19.21
C PRO A 266 -7.13 -6.88 -20.00
N ASP A 267 -7.61 -5.67 -19.70
CA ASP A 267 -6.95 -4.47 -20.18
C ASP A 267 -5.57 -4.32 -19.54
N HIS A 268 -4.70 -3.57 -20.22
CA HIS A 268 -3.29 -3.42 -19.83
C HIS A 268 -3.10 -2.80 -18.44
N ALA A 269 -3.96 -1.85 -18.05
CA ALA A 269 -3.85 -1.17 -16.77
C ALA A 269 -4.25 -2.10 -15.62
N SER A 270 -5.40 -2.75 -15.74
CA SER A 270 -5.89 -3.76 -14.79
C SER A 270 -4.92 -4.93 -14.64
N LEU A 271 -4.32 -5.39 -15.75
CA LEU A 271 -3.33 -6.47 -15.69
C LEU A 271 -2.08 -6.04 -14.90
N THR A 272 -1.57 -4.84 -15.17
CA THR A 272 -0.38 -4.31 -14.49
C THR A 272 -0.60 -4.19 -12.98
N GLU A 273 -1.75 -3.66 -12.56
CA GLU A 273 -2.13 -3.54 -11.15
C GLU A 273 -2.16 -4.91 -10.45
N ARG A 274 -2.89 -5.88 -11.03
CA ARG A 274 -3.02 -7.24 -10.46
C ARG A 274 -1.68 -7.97 -10.39
N LEU A 275 -0.82 -7.81 -11.40
CA LEU A 275 0.52 -8.42 -11.37
C LEU A 275 1.42 -7.76 -10.32
N GLY A 276 1.25 -6.47 -10.07
CA GLY A 276 1.86 -5.77 -8.93
C GLY A 276 1.50 -6.43 -7.60
N GLU A 277 0.21 -6.68 -7.36
CA GLU A 277 -0.25 -7.37 -6.15
C GLU A 277 0.32 -8.78 -6.01
N VAL A 278 0.40 -9.53 -7.11
CA VAL A 278 1.00 -10.88 -7.13
C VAL A 278 2.47 -10.84 -6.71
N ILE A 279 3.23 -9.88 -7.22
CA ILE A 279 4.65 -9.69 -6.87
C ILE A 279 4.80 -9.25 -5.41
N ASP A 280 3.95 -8.33 -4.95
CA ASP A 280 4.00 -7.83 -3.57
C ASP A 280 3.67 -8.93 -2.56
N GLU A 281 2.64 -9.75 -2.83
CA GLU A 281 2.30 -10.88 -1.96
C GLU A 281 3.36 -11.99 -2.01
N ALA A 282 3.91 -12.30 -3.20
CA ALA A 282 5.01 -13.24 -3.32
C ALA A 282 6.25 -12.78 -2.52
N THR A 283 6.58 -11.50 -2.61
CA THR A 283 7.69 -10.89 -1.86
C THR A 283 7.43 -10.93 -0.36
N ARG A 284 6.23 -10.56 0.08
CA ARG A 284 5.83 -10.59 1.50
C ARG A 284 5.83 -12.02 2.07
N ALA A 285 5.40 -13.00 1.29
CA ALA A 285 5.42 -14.41 1.69
C ALA A 285 6.85 -14.95 1.80
N ALA A 286 7.73 -14.57 0.87
CA ALA A 286 9.13 -14.98 0.88
C ALA A 286 9.89 -14.39 2.07
N VAL A 287 9.69 -13.09 2.37
CA VAL A 287 10.28 -12.44 3.54
C VAL A 287 9.79 -13.10 4.83
N ARG A 288 8.48 -13.38 4.96
CA ARG A 288 7.91 -14.07 6.13
C ARG A 288 8.48 -15.48 6.34
N LYS A 289 8.74 -16.22 5.27
CA LYS A 289 9.25 -17.60 5.31
C LYS A 289 10.77 -17.70 5.25
N ASN A 290 11.48 -16.58 5.12
CA ASN A 290 12.91 -16.51 4.85
C ASN A 290 13.34 -17.43 3.68
N ALA A 291 12.52 -17.47 2.63
CA ALA A 291 12.65 -18.40 1.50
C ALA A 291 13.23 -17.70 0.26
N ASP A 292 14.01 -18.45 -0.53
CA ASP A 292 14.60 -17.95 -1.77
C ASP A 292 13.58 -17.97 -2.93
N LEU A 293 13.13 -16.80 -3.36
CA LEU A 293 12.21 -16.60 -4.49
C LEU A 293 12.74 -17.11 -5.84
N ARG A 294 14.07 -17.21 -6.00
CA ARG A 294 14.69 -17.62 -7.27
C ARG A 294 14.28 -19.03 -7.72
N ARG A 295 13.77 -19.85 -6.80
CA ARG A 295 13.43 -21.25 -7.04
C ARG A 295 11.99 -21.46 -7.53
N ASP A 296 11.17 -20.41 -7.60
CA ASP A 296 9.72 -20.56 -7.82
C ASP A 296 9.15 -19.71 -8.99
N GLY A 297 9.91 -19.58 -10.09
CA GLY A 297 9.50 -18.77 -11.25
C GLY A 297 8.24 -19.28 -11.96
N MET A 298 8.07 -20.60 -12.08
CA MET A 298 6.89 -21.19 -12.72
C MET A 298 5.61 -20.95 -11.90
N SER A 299 5.66 -21.11 -10.58
CA SER A 299 4.47 -20.84 -9.75
C SER A 299 4.12 -19.36 -9.73
N LEU A 300 5.12 -18.46 -9.79
CA LEU A 300 4.87 -17.03 -9.93
C LEU A 300 4.16 -16.72 -11.26
N LEU A 301 4.60 -17.32 -12.36
CA LEU A 301 3.95 -17.18 -13.67
C LEU A 301 2.51 -17.71 -13.63
N LEU A 302 2.29 -18.90 -13.07
CA LEU A 302 0.95 -19.49 -12.95
C LEU A 302 0.01 -18.61 -12.11
N ARG A 303 0.50 -18.02 -11.01
CA ARG A 303 -0.27 -17.05 -10.21
C ARG A 303 -0.57 -15.78 -11.01
N GLY A 304 0.40 -15.29 -11.80
CA GLY A 304 0.20 -14.16 -12.70
C GLY A 304 -0.87 -14.42 -13.75
N VAL A 305 -0.82 -15.60 -14.40
CA VAL A 305 -1.86 -16.04 -15.36
C VAL A 305 -3.21 -16.17 -14.66
N GLN A 306 -3.27 -16.76 -13.46
CA GLN A 306 -4.51 -16.86 -12.70
C GLN A 306 -5.09 -15.48 -12.35
N ALA A 307 -4.26 -14.51 -11.95
CA ALA A 307 -4.68 -13.14 -11.65
C ALA A 307 -5.18 -12.41 -12.90
N ALA A 308 -4.54 -12.62 -14.05
CA ALA A 308 -4.96 -12.08 -15.34
C ALA A 308 -6.38 -12.54 -15.72
N LEU A 309 -6.76 -13.76 -15.34
CA LEU A 309 -8.05 -14.37 -15.69
C LEU A 309 -9.20 -14.00 -14.73
N GLN A 310 -8.94 -13.30 -13.62
CA GLN A 310 -10.00 -12.88 -12.69
C GLN A 310 -10.90 -11.77 -13.30
N PRO A 311 -12.17 -11.62 -12.87
CA PRO A 311 -12.87 -12.46 -11.89
C PRO A 311 -13.51 -13.72 -12.48
N ARG A 312 -13.67 -13.78 -13.82
CA ARG A 312 -14.45 -14.85 -14.48
C ARG A 312 -13.72 -16.19 -14.55
N GLY A 313 -12.39 -16.18 -14.50
CA GLY A 313 -11.56 -17.36 -14.62
C GLY A 313 -11.46 -17.88 -16.06
N ILE A 314 -11.14 -19.16 -16.18
CA ILE A 314 -10.99 -19.86 -17.45
C ILE A 314 -12.00 -21.00 -17.54
N ALA A 315 -12.70 -21.09 -18.67
CA ALA A 315 -13.57 -22.20 -19.00
C ALA A 315 -12.94 -23.02 -20.13
N VAL A 316 -12.68 -24.29 -19.85
CA VAL A 316 -12.10 -25.22 -20.83
C VAL A 316 -13.07 -26.36 -21.06
N GLU A 317 -13.42 -26.58 -22.32
CA GLU A 317 -14.38 -27.60 -22.75
C GLU A 317 -13.76 -28.45 -23.84
N ILE A 318 -14.06 -29.75 -23.83
CA ILE A 318 -13.54 -30.72 -24.81
C ILE A 318 -14.69 -31.39 -25.54
N LEU A 319 -14.52 -31.64 -26.84
CA LEU A 319 -15.46 -32.43 -27.63
C LEU A 319 -15.51 -33.89 -27.15
N LYS A 320 -16.71 -34.42 -26.91
CA LYS A 320 -16.92 -35.79 -26.41
C LYS A 320 -16.87 -36.82 -27.55
N PRO A 321 -15.86 -37.70 -27.62
CA PRO A 321 -15.67 -38.62 -28.73
C PRO A 321 -16.69 -39.76 -28.70
N ASP A 322 -17.89 -39.50 -29.20
CA ASP A 322 -18.97 -40.47 -29.32
C ASP A 322 -19.03 -41.10 -30.72
N ALA A 323 -19.63 -42.28 -30.83
CA ALA A 323 -19.74 -43.03 -32.08
C ALA A 323 -20.50 -42.28 -33.20
N VAL A 324 -21.37 -41.33 -32.83
CA VAL A 324 -22.14 -40.50 -33.76
C VAL A 324 -21.41 -39.19 -34.09
N LEU A 325 -20.24 -38.94 -33.48
CA LEU A 325 -19.43 -37.72 -33.65
C LEU A 325 -20.25 -36.44 -33.49
N ARG A 326 -21.13 -36.39 -32.48
CA ARG A 326 -21.92 -35.18 -32.18
C ARG A 326 -21.00 -34.06 -31.71
N ALA A 327 -21.30 -32.82 -32.06
CA ALA A 327 -20.59 -31.64 -31.55
C ALA A 327 -20.91 -31.31 -30.07
N GLU A 328 -20.99 -32.32 -29.20
CA GLU A 328 -21.21 -32.17 -27.77
C GLU A 328 -19.90 -31.85 -27.05
N ARG A 329 -19.94 -30.87 -26.15
CA ARG A 329 -18.79 -30.40 -25.38
C ARG A 329 -19.02 -30.59 -23.89
N VAL A 330 -17.98 -31.08 -23.20
CA VAL A 330 -18.01 -31.31 -21.75
C VAL A 330 -16.88 -30.50 -21.10
N PRO A 331 -17.13 -29.82 -19.96
CA PRO A 331 -16.08 -29.16 -19.19
C PRO A 331 -14.97 -30.15 -18.79
N VAL A 332 -13.70 -29.72 -18.89
CA VAL A 332 -12.55 -30.59 -18.57
C VAL A 332 -12.61 -31.18 -17.16
N GLY A 333 -13.14 -30.43 -16.19
CA GLY A 333 -13.29 -30.90 -14.81
C GLY A 333 -14.27 -32.08 -14.64
N GLN A 334 -15.14 -32.34 -15.61
CA GLN A 334 -16.14 -33.42 -15.58
C GLN A 334 -15.77 -34.62 -16.46
N MET A 335 -14.60 -34.55 -17.11
CA MET A 335 -14.19 -35.53 -18.12
C MET A 335 -14.03 -36.94 -17.55
N GLY A 336 -13.56 -37.06 -16.31
CA GLY A 336 -13.38 -38.35 -15.62
C GLY A 336 -14.70 -39.07 -15.30
N ASP A 337 -15.79 -38.32 -15.12
CA ASP A 337 -17.09 -38.87 -14.70
C ASP A 337 -18.00 -39.17 -15.90
N VAL A 338 -17.85 -38.44 -17.00
CA VAL A 338 -18.77 -38.48 -18.15
C VAL A 338 -18.26 -39.38 -19.28
N PHE A 339 -16.94 -39.59 -19.39
CA PHE A 339 -16.33 -40.29 -20.53
C PHE A 339 -16.16 -41.77 -20.21
N SER A 340 -16.43 -42.65 -21.18
CA SER A 340 -16.07 -44.06 -21.04
C SER A 340 -14.54 -44.24 -21.03
N GLY A 341 -14.05 -45.39 -20.57
CA GLY A 341 -12.60 -45.66 -20.53
C GLY A 341 -11.90 -45.48 -21.88
N GLY A 342 -12.56 -45.85 -22.98
CA GLY A 342 -12.03 -45.67 -24.33
C GLY A 342 -12.11 -44.23 -24.84
N GLN A 343 -13.18 -43.51 -24.47
CA GLN A 343 -13.34 -42.09 -24.79
C GLN A 343 -12.32 -41.22 -24.08
N LEU A 344 -12.09 -41.49 -22.79
CA LEU A 344 -11.10 -40.79 -21.98
C LEU A 344 -9.69 -41.01 -22.55
N LEU A 345 -9.35 -42.24 -22.93
CA LEU A 345 -8.06 -42.53 -23.59
C LEU A 345 -7.92 -41.76 -24.91
N THR A 346 -8.96 -41.79 -25.76
CA THR A 346 -8.97 -41.08 -27.04
C THR A 346 -8.75 -39.59 -26.87
N ALA A 347 -9.46 -39.00 -25.90
CA ALA A 347 -9.35 -37.60 -25.60
C ALA A 347 -7.98 -37.23 -25.01
N ALA A 348 -7.40 -38.09 -24.17
CA ALA A 348 -6.05 -37.92 -23.64
C ALA A 348 -4.99 -37.97 -24.75
N ILE A 349 -5.14 -38.86 -25.73
CA ILE A 349 -4.26 -38.92 -26.92
C ILE A 349 -4.38 -37.62 -27.72
N ALA A 350 -5.60 -37.14 -27.98
CA ALA A 350 -5.81 -35.89 -28.70
C ALA A 350 -5.22 -34.66 -27.98
N LEU A 351 -5.37 -34.58 -26.65
CA LEU A 351 -4.73 -33.56 -25.82
C LEU A 351 -3.21 -33.65 -25.88
N TYR A 352 -2.65 -34.86 -25.78
CA TYR A 352 -1.21 -35.08 -25.89
C TYR A 352 -0.69 -34.63 -27.24
N CYS A 353 -1.36 -35.01 -28.34
CA CYS A 353 -0.97 -34.61 -29.68
C CYS A 353 -1.00 -33.07 -29.83
N THR A 354 -2.01 -32.42 -29.26
CA THR A 354 -2.11 -30.95 -29.27
C THR A 354 -0.94 -30.31 -28.51
N MET A 355 -0.58 -30.85 -27.33
CA MET A 355 0.57 -30.40 -26.55
C MET A 355 1.92 -30.65 -27.25
N ALA A 356 2.06 -31.79 -27.94
CA ALA A 356 3.25 -32.11 -28.72
C ALA A 356 3.43 -31.13 -29.89
N ALA A 357 2.34 -30.83 -30.61
CA ALA A 357 2.32 -29.85 -31.69
C ALA A 357 2.64 -28.44 -31.19
N LEU A 358 2.00 -27.99 -30.10
CA LEU A 358 2.29 -26.70 -29.44
C LEU A 358 3.78 -26.56 -29.11
N ARG A 359 4.35 -27.59 -28.47
CA ARG A 359 5.76 -27.61 -28.08
C ARG A 359 6.71 -27.61 -29.28
N SER A 360 6.30 -28.18 -30.41
CA SER A 360 7.06 -28.14 -31.65
C SER A 360 7.09 -26.71 -32.22
N ASN A 361 5.94 -26.06 -32.28
CA ASN A 361 5.81 -24.68 -32.78
C ASN A 361 6.59 -23.68 -31.90
N ASP A 362 6.49 -23.79 -30.57
CA ASP A 362 7.20 -22.91 -29.63
C ASP A 362 8.74 -23.00 -29.77
N ARG A 363 9.28 -24.10 -30.31
CA ARG A 363 10.74 -24.26 -30.57
C ARG A 363 11.18 -23.71 -31.92
N GLY A 364 10.30 -22.99 -32.64
CA GLY A 364 10.57 -22.48 -33.99
C GLY A 364 10.63 -23.60 -35.05
N HIS A 365 10.04 -24.76 -34.75
CA HIS A 365 9.92 -25.87 -35.70
C HIS A 365 8.59 -25.86 -36.45
N ASP A 366 8.04 -24.68 -36.72
CA ASP A 366 6.81 -24.48 -37.53
C ASP A 366 6.84 -25.19 -38.90
N ARG A 367 8.04 -25.50 -39.42
CA ARG A 367 8.25 -26.17 -40.71
C ARG A 367 8.46 -27.68 -40.63
N ARG A 368 8.57 -28.27 -39.43
CA ARG A 368 8.71 -29.72 -39.30
C ARG A 368 7.32 -30.35 -39.31
N ARG A 369 7.07 -31.22 -40.30
CA ARG A 369 5.82 -31.99 -40.42
C ARG A 369 5.58 -32.97 -39.26
N HIS A 370 6.57 -33.18 -38.40
CA HIS A 370 6.53 -34.15 -37.30
C HIS A 370 6.72 -33.47 -35.94
N ALA A 371 5.68 -33.50 -35.11
CA ALA A 371 5.67 -33.00 -33.74
C ALA A 371 6.25 -34.00 -32.71
N GLY A 372 6.31 -35.29 -33.07
CA GLY A 372 6.95 -36.33 -32.25
C GLY A 372 6.33 -37.72 -32.42
N THR A 373 6.60 -38.59 -31.44
CA THR A 373 6.12 -39.98 -31.41
C THR A 373 5.49 -40.27 -30.05
N LEU A 374 4.32 -40.91 -30.03
CA LEU A 374 3.61 -41.31 -28.82
C LEU A 374 3.54 -42.84 -28.75
N PHE A 375 4.21 -43.41 -27.75
CA PHE A 375 4.13 -44.83 -27.41
C PHE A 375 3.00 -45.06 -26.40
N LEU A 376 2.16 -46.04 -26.70
CA LEU A 376 1.01 -46.43 -25.87
C LEU A 376 1.07 -47.92 -25.60
N ASP A 377 1.08 -48.27 -24.31
CA ASP A 377 1.07 -49.66 -23.87
C ASP A 377 -0.34 -50.17 -23.60
N ASN A 378 -0.72 -51.17 -24.38
CA ASN A 378 -2.03 -51.82 -24.42
C ASN A 378 -3.24 -50.86 -24.53
N PRO A 379 -3.24 -49.85 -25.42
CA PRO A 379 -4.35 -48.91 -25.55
C PRO A 379 -5.65 -49.58 -26.05
N ILE A 380 -5.53 -50.63 -26.88
CA ILE A 380 -6.67 -51.34 -27.48
C ILE A 380 -7.54 -52.00 -26.41
N GLY A 381 -6.96 -52.45 -25.30
CA GLY A 381 -7.74 -53.04 -24.20
C GLY A 381 -8.75 -52.10 -23.56
N ARG A 382 -8.60 -50.78 -23.75
CA ARG A 382 -9.56 -49.77 -23.29
C ARG A 382 -10.36 -49.11 -24.41
N ALA A 383 -9.80 -49.03 -25.62
CA ALA A 383 -10.41 -48.37 -26.77
C ALA A 383 -10.23 -49.23 -28.05
N ASN A 384 -11.03 -50.29 -28.20
CA ASN A 384 -11.00 -51.13 -29.42
C ASN A 384 -12.08 -50.78 -30.45
N ALA A 385 -12.98 -49.84 -30.15
CA ALA A 385 -14.01 -49.43 -31.09
C ALA A 385 -13.39 -48.71 -32.29
N THR A 386 -13.76 -49.13 -33.50
CA THR A 386 -13.23 -48.62 -34.78
C THR A 386 -13.23 -47.10 -34.86
N TYR A 387 -14.36 -46.45 -34.55
CA TYR A 387 -14.48 -44.98 -34.61
C TYR A 387 -13.50 -44.25 -33.67
N LEU A 388 -13.14 -44.84 -32.51
CA LEU A 388 -12.18 -44.23 -31.59
C LEU A 388 -10.76 -44.34 -32.15
N LEU A 389 -10.41 -45.48 -32.76
CA LEU A 389 -9.11 -45.70 -33.37
C LEU A 389 -8.91 -44.81 -34.60
N GLU A 390 -9.93 -44.69 -35.45
CA GLU A 390 -9.94 -43.76 -36.58
C GLU A 390 -9.73 -42.32 -36.12
N LEU A 391 -10.45 -41.88 -35.09
CA LEU A 391 -10.32 -40.53 -34.53
C LEU A 391 -8.91 -40.30 -33.94
N GLN A 392 -8.39 -41.23 -33.15
CA GLN A 392 -7.04 -41.15 -32.58
C GLN A 392 -5.99 -40.97 -33.68
N ARG A 393 -6.09 -41.78 -34.74
CA ARG A 393 -5.20 -41.72 -35.90
C ARG A 393 -5.33 -40.42 -36.67
N ALA A 394 -6.56 -39.99 -36.98
CA ALA A 394 -6.80 -38.76 -37.72
C ALA A 394 -6.24 -37.53 -37.00
N VAL A 395 -6.44 -37.45 -35.67
CA VAL A 395 -5.89 -36.36 -34.86
C VAL A 395 -4.35 -36.40 -34.82
N ALA A 396 -3.78 -37.59 -34.64
CA ALA A 396 -2.34 -37.75 -34.57
C ALA A 396 -1.67 -37.42 -35.91
N ASP A 397 -2.25 -37.86 -37.03
CA ASP A 397 -1.78 -37.56 -38.39
C ASP A 397 -1.83 -36.05 -38.67
N ALA A 398 -2.97 -35.40 -38.39
CA ALA A 398 -3.13 -33.96 -38.57
C ALA A 398 -2.15 -33.12 -37.74
N LEU A 399 -1.78 -33.59 -36.55
CA LEU A 399 -0.84 -32.92 -35.65
C LEU A 399 0.60 -33.40 -35.82
N GLY A 400 0.88 -34.28 -36.78
CA GLY A 400 2.22 -34.79 -37.07
C GLY A 400 2.81 -35.64 -35.94
N VAL A 401 1.98 -36.35 -35.18
CA VAL A 401 2.41 -37.26 -34.11
C VAL A 401 2.29 -38.70 -34.58
N GLN A 402 3.40 -39.42 -34.56
CA GLN A 402 3.40 -40.85 -34.90
C GLN A 402 2.91 -41.67 -33.70
N LEU A 403 1.88 -42.48 -33.90
CA LEU A 403 1.35 -43.39 -32.87
C LEU A 403 2.03 -44.77 -32.95
N LEU A 404 2.51 -45.28 -31.81
CA LEU A 404 3.00 -46.66 -31.65
C LEU A 404 2.23 -47.38 -30.55
N TYR A 405 1.47 -48.40 -30.93
CA TYR A 405 0.61 -49.16 -30.02
C TYR A 405 1.26 -50.51 -29.78
N THR A 406 1.56 -50.84 -28.53
CA THR A 406 1.87 -52.22 -28.12
C THR A 406 0.60 -52.84 -27.58
N THR A 407 0.26 -54.06 -27.96
CA THR A 407 -0.92 -54.76 -27.44
C THR A 407 -0.65 -56.26 -27.34
N GLY A 408 -1.16 -56.88 -26.28
CA GLY A 408 -1.21 -58.33 -26.15
C GLY A 408 -2.53 -58.93 -26.66
N LEU A 409 -3.48 -58.09 -27.08
CA LEU A 409 -4.79 -58.50 -27.54
C LEU A 409 -4.77 -58.76 -29.05
N PHE A 410 -5.30 -59.92 -29.44
CA PHE A 410 -5.50 -60.27 -30.84
C PHE A 410 -6.93 -59.92 -31.27
N ASP A 411 -7.19 -58.62 -31.43
CA ASP A 411 -8.45 -58.09 -31.98
C ASP A 411 -8.23 -57.70 -33.44
N THR A 412 -8.58 -58.59 -34.37
CA THR A 412 -8.38 -58.39 -35.80
C THR A 412 -9.08 -57.15 -36.35
N THR A 413 -10.20 -56.75 -35.76
CA THR A 413 -10.99 -55.57 -36.19
C THR A 413 -10.29 -54.28 -35.77
N ALA A 414 -9.74 -54.23 -34.57
CA ALA A 414 -8.93 -53.10 -34.13
C ALA A 414 -7.60 -53.02 -34.89
N LEU A 415 -6.97 -54.18 -35.18
CA LEU A 415 -5.70 -54.25 -35.87
C LEU A 415 -5.79 -53.89 -37.37
N SER A 416 -6.94 -54.09 -38.02
CA SER A 416 -7.13 -53.64 -39.41
C SER A 416 -7.10 -52.12 -39.56
N GLU A 417 -7.35 -51.39 -38.47
CA GLU A 417 -7.22 -49.93 -38.42
C GLU A 417 -5.77 -49.45 -38.33
N PHE A 418 -4.76 -50.29 -38.51
CA PHE A 418 -3.35 -49.85 -38.50
C PHE A 418 -2.68 -50.20 -39.83
N PRO A 419 -1.97 -49.24 -40.46
CA PRO A 419 -1.30 -49.49 -41.74
C PRO A 419 -0.12 -50.45 -41.61
N LEU A 420 0.46 -50.57 -40.41
CA LEU A 420 1.56 -51.47 -40.08
C LEU A 420 1.27 -52.18 -38.76
N VAL A 421 1.26 -53.51 -38.79
CA VAL A 421 1.20 -54.36 -37.60
C VAL A 421 2.40 -55.29 -37.62
N ILE A 422 3.22 -55.23 -36.57
CA ILE A 422 4.40 -56.08 -36.41
C ILE A 422 4.06 -57.12 -35.35
N ARG A 423 3.95 -58.39 -35.77
CA ARG A 423 3.72 -59.49 -34.84
C ARG A 423 5.05 -59.93 -34.26
N LEU A 424 5.10 -59.93 -32.94
CA LEU A 424 6.26 -60.29 -32.15
C LEU A 424 5.99 -61.59 -31.42
N ARG A 425 7.00 -62.47 -31.35
CA ARG A 425 6.95 -63.69 -30.56
C ARG A 425 8.09 -63.70 -29.55
N ASN A 426 7.83 -64.29 -28.39
CA ASN A 426 8.90 -64.61 -27.44
C ASN A 426 9.72 -65.76 -28.01
N ASP A 427 11.01 -65.54 -28.12
CA ASP A 427 12.01 -66.55 -28.45
C ASP A 427 12.92 -66.74 -27.23
N ALA A 428 13.59 -67.89 -27.12
CA ALA A 428 14.46 -68.17 -25.99
C ALA A 428 15.67 -68.98 -26.42
N ASP A 429 16.86 -68.47 -26.12
CA ASP A 429 18.06 -69.29 -26.12
C ASP A 429 18.23 -69.90 -24.74
N LEU A 430 17.69 -71.10 -24.60
CA LEU A 430 17.74 -71.89 -23.36
C LEU A 430 19.16 -72.24 -22.93
N ARG A 431 20.15 -72.20 -23.84
CA ARG A 431 21.56 -72.47 -23.51
C ARG A 431 22.24 -71.25 -22.91
N ALA A 432 21.95 -70.06 -23.44
CA ALA A 432 22.46 -68.80 -22.92
C ALA A 432 21.63 -68.24 -21.73
N GLY A 433 20.47 -68.83 -21.43
CA GLY A 433 19.55 -68.34 -20.40
C GLY A 433 18.88 -67.01 -20.76
N LEU A 434 18.89 -66.63 -22.04
CA LEU A 434 18.40 -65.36 -22.55
C LEU A 434 17.03 -65.53 -23.23
N LYS A 435 16.14 -64.57 -22.98
CA LYS A 435 14.84 -64.45 -23.67
C LYS A 435 14.90 -63.28 -24.64
N TYR A 436 14.42 -63.50 -25.84
CA TYR A 436 14.40 -62.50 -26.90
C TYR A 436 12.96 -62.26 -27.36
N ILE A 437 12.75 -61.11 -27.97
CA ILE A 437 11.54 -60.85 -28.74
C ILE A 437 11.98 -60.82 -30.20
N SER A 438 11.46 -61.75 -30.98
CA SER A 438 11.74 -61.84 -32.42
C SER A 438 10.51 -61.42 -33.22
N VAL A 439 10.73 -60.85 -34.40
CA VAL A 439 9.63 -60.56 -35.33
C VAL A 439 9.18 -61.87 -35.96
N GLU A 440 7.92 -62.22 -35.77
CA GLU A 440 7.28 -63.36 -36.41
C GLU A 440 6.79 -62.98 -37.81
N GLU A 441 6.10 -61.84 -37.94
CA GLU A 441 5.42 -61.45 -39.17
C GLU A 441 5.26 -59.92 -39.26
N HIS A 442 5.32 -59.38 -40.49
CA HIS A 442 4.94 -58.00 -40.80
C HIS A 442 3.64 -57.98 -41.60
N LEU A 443 2.57 -57.46 -41.02
CA LEU A 443 1.33 -57.20 -41.71
C LEU A 443 1.33 -55.73 -42.14
N ARG A 444 1.26 -55.48 -43.45
CA ARG A 444 1.33 -54.15 -44.07
C ARG A 444 0.06 -53.83 -44.86
N PRO A 445 -1.14 -53.89 -44.26
CA PRO A 445 -2.37 -53.59 -44.97
C PRO A 445 -2.36 -52.13 -45.46
N GLY A 446 -2.33 -51.94 -46.78
CA GLY A 446 -2.41 -50.62 -47.40
C GLY A 446 -1.11 -49.81 -47.47
N LEU A 447 0.04 -50.34 -47.02
CA LEU A 447 1.34 -49.73 -47.32
C LEU A 447 1.80 -50.16 -48.73
N PRO A 448 2.15 -49.23 -49.64
CA PRO A 448 2.70 -49.55 -50.94
C PRO A 448 4.01 -50.32 -50.77
N LYS A 449 4.27 -51.22 -51.71
CA LYS A 449 5.51 -52.01 -51.75
C LYS A 449 6.74 -51.12 -52.03
N GLU A 450 6.52 -49.96 -52.63
CA GLU A 450 7.56 -48.96 -52.94
C GLU A 450 7.38 -47.73 -52.04
N PRO A 451 8.48 -47.20 -51.44
CA PRO A 451 8.42 -46.17 -50.39
C PRO A 451 8.03 -44.75 -50.85
N ASP A 452 7.89 -44.50 -52.16
CA ASP A 452 7.73 -43.15 -52.73
C ASP A 452 6.35 -42.88 -53.39
N ALA A 453 5.29 -43.60 -53.02
CA ALA A 453 3.94 -43.31 -53.50
C ALA A 453 3.35 -42.03 -52.86
N GLU A 454 2.68 -41.18 -53.65
CA GLU A 454 1.97 -40.00 -53.14
C GLU A 454 0.99 -40.37 -52.01
N GLY A 455 1.16 -39.73 -50.84
CA GLY A 455 0.34 -39.99 -49.65
C GLY A 455 0.87 -41.07 -48.70
N VAL A 456 2.02 -41.68 -48.99
CA VAL A 456 2.64 -42.69 -48.12
C VAL A 456 3.97 -42.19 -47.58
N HIS A 457 4.05 -42.10 -46.25
CA HIS A 457 5.21 -41.55 -45.56
C HIS A 457 6.09 -42.67 -44.98
N ALA A 458 6.75 -43.42 -45.87
CA ALA A 458 7.71 -44.46 -45.49
C ALA A 458 9.14 -43.92 -45.22
N GLN A 459 9.34 -42.60 -45.25
CA GLN A 459 10.64 -41.98 -45.00
C GLN A 459 10.83 -41.62 -43.53
N ILE A 460 11.86 -42.20 -42.94
CA ILE A 460 12.40 -41.78 -41.65
C ILE A 460 13.13 -40.44 -41.85
N GLN A 461 12.47 -39.33 -41.48
CA GLN A 461 13.02 -37.97 -41.72
C GLN A 461 14.07 -37.53 -40.69
N ALA A 462 14.11 -38.18 -39.53
CA ALA A 462 15.14 -37.96 -38.53
C ALA A 462 15.30 -39.23 -37.67
N THR A 463 16.50 -39.79 -37.61
CA THR A 463 16.84 -40.86 -36.66
C THR A 463 18.30 -40.75 -36.24
N ARG A 464 18.56 -40.93 -34.94
CA ARG A 464 19.88 -41.29 -34.43
C ARG A 464 19.87 -42.81 -34.31
N PHE A 465 20.47 -43.50 -35.27
CA PHE A 465 20.55 -44.95 -35.25
C PHE A 465 21.87 -45.35 -34.59
N PHE A 466 21.80 -46.20 -33.58
CA PHE A 466 22.99 -46.84 -33.02
C PHE A 466 23.02 -48.27 -33.55
N GLU A 467 23.76 -48.48 -34.62
CA GLU A 467 23.95 -49.81 -35.19
C GLU A 467 24.95 -50.58 -34.33
N ARG A 468 24.55 -51.77 -33.85
CA ARG A 468 25.45 -52.65 -33.13
C ARG A 468 26.53 -53.12 -34.13
N PRO A 469 27.83 -52.95 -33.86
CA PRO A 469 28.87 -53.44 -34.75
C PRO A 469 28.67 -54.93 -35.01
N GLN A 470 28.52 -55.33 -36.26
CA GLN A 470 28.55 -56.74 -36.62
C GLN A 470 29.97 -57.24 -36.38
N GLU A 471 30.13 -58.29 -35.57
CA GLU A 471 31.40 -59.01 -35.50
C GLU A 471 31.66 -59.59 -36.90
N PRO A 472 32.84 -59.32 -37.50
CA PRO A 472 33.15 -59.80 -38.84
C PRO A 472 33.13 -61.33 -38.82
N ALA A 473 32.28 -61.91 -39.67
CA ALA A 473 32.29 -63.32 -39.95
C ALA A 473 33.68 -63.70 -40.49
N GLU A 474 34.39 -64.55 -39.75
CA GLU A 474 35.67 -65.13 -40.17
C GLU A 474 35.51 -65.77 -41.54
N SER A 475 36.20 -65.18 -42.52
CA SER A 475 36.26 -65.66 -43.89
C SER A 475 37.08 -66.94 -43.90
N GLN A 476 36.45 -68.08 -44.17
CA GLN A 476 37.18 -69.28 -44.54
C GLN A 476 37.77 -69.08 -45.95
N GLU A 477 39.09 -68.96 -46.03
CA GLU A 477 39.82 -69.02 -47.31
C GLU A 477 39.70 -70.42 -47.93
N PRO A 478 39.50 -70.52 -49.27
CA PRO A 478 39.53 -71.81 -49.96
C PRO A 478 40.97 -72.22 -50.27
N VAL A 479 41.34 -73.45 -49.87
CA VAL A 479 42.64 -74.08 -50.18
C VAL A 479 42.61 -74.58 -51.63
N GLU A 480 43.41 -73.96 -52.49
CA GLU A 480 43.76 -74.49 -53.81
C GLU A 480 44.74 -75.68 -53.69
N SER A 481 44.48 -76.68 -54.52
CA SER A 481 45.11 -77.97 -54.63
C SER A 481 46.38 -77.96 -55.48
N GLU A 482 47.51 -78.45 -54.95
CA GLU A 482 48.63 -78.98 -55.72
C GLU A 482 49.05 -80.37 -55.17
N GLU A 483 49.00 -81.38 -56.03
CA GLU A 483 49.69 -82.68 -55.91
C GLU A 483 51.01 -82.65 -56.71
N PRO A 484 51.88 -83.69 -56.69
CA PRO A 484 52.61 -84.21 -55.53
C PRO A 484 54.12 -84.43 -55.86
N ALA A 485 55.00 -84.50 -54.84
CA ALA A 485 56.37 -85.01 -55.03
C ALA A 485 56.91 -85.78 -53.81
N VAL A 486 56.73 -87.11 -53.87
CA VAL A 486 57.70 -88.20 -53.62
C VAL A 486 58.80 -88.03 -52.55
N SER A 487 58.61 -88.76 -51.43
CA SER A 487 59.56 -89.62 -50.69
C SER A 487 60.83 -89.04 -50.03
N ARG A 488 60.92 -89.12 -48.68
CA ARG A 488 61.75 -90.11 -47.93
C ARG A 488 61.79 -89.86 -46.40
N GLU A 489 61.59 -90.96 -45.68
CA GLU A 489 62.21 -91.40 -44.40
C GLU A 489 62.26 -90.50 -43.15
N ALA A 490 61.45 -90.93 -42.17
CA ALA A 490 61.74 -91.22 -40.76
C ALA A 490 62.87 -90.48 -40.01
N THR A 491 62.54 -89.89 -38.85
CA THR A 491 63.03 -90.31 -37.50
C THR A 491 62.52 -89.38 -36.38
N GLY A 492 62.19 -89.97 -35.20
CA GLY A 492 62.47 -89.36 -33.89
C GLY A 492 61.39 -88.51 -33.18
N ARG A 493 60.71 -89.11 -32.19
CA ARG A 493 60.07 -88.48 -30.99
C ARG A 493 61.13 -88.32 -29.87
N PRO A 494 60.85 -87.78 -28.64
CA PRO A 494 59.83 -86.83 -28.15
C PRO A 494 60.36 -85.80 -27.09
N GLY A 495 59.48 -84.96 -26.53
CA GLY A 495 59.64 -84.30 -25.21
C GLY A 495 59.26 -82.80 -25.23
N GLY A 496 58.54 -82.18 -24.29
CA GLY A 496 57.80 -82.54 -23.07
C GLY A 496 56.84 -81.35 -22.80
N ALA A 497 55.59 -81.59 -22.43
CA ALA A 497 55.06 -81.50 -21.06
C ALA A 497 55.07 -80.09 -20.38
N GLN A 498 53.84 -79.69 -19.98
CA GLN A 498 53.43 -78.83 -18.86
C GLN A 498 53.44 -77.30 -19.07
N ALA A 499 52.26 -76.64 -19.10
CA ALA A 499 51.36 -76.26 -17.97
C ALA A 499 51.80 -74.90 -17.37
N ALA A 500 50.96 -73.95 -16.94
CA ALA A 500 49.52 -73.75 -16.89
C ALA A 500 49.27 -72.25 -16.54
N ALA A 501 48.03 -71.78 -16.76
CA ALA A 501 47.27 -70.76 -15.99
C ALA A 501 47.91 -69.38 -15.71
N GLY A 502 47.23 -68.24 -15.82
CA GLY A 502 45.84 -67.92 -16.07
C GLY A 502 45.57 -66.42 -15.84
N SER A 503 44.34 -66.01 -16.15
CA SER A 503 43.58 -64.85 -15.65
C SER A 503 44.00 -63.40 -15.96
N PHE A 504 43.15 -62.78 -16.79
CA PHE A 504 42.66 -61.38 -16.89
C PHE A 504 42.47 -60.64 -15.53
N PRO A 505 42.27 -59.28 -15.45
CA PRO A 505 41.55 -58.42 -16.42
C PRO A 505 42.02 -56.95 -16.65
N ARG A 506 41.32 -56.29 -17.58
CA ARG A 506 41.41 -54.90 -18.10
C ARG A 506 41.29 -53.77 -17.05
N PRO A 507 41.76 -52.55 -17.37
CA PRO A 507 41.24 -51.30 -16.81
C PRO A 507 40.37 -50.49 -17.78
N ALA A 508 39.64 -49.55 -17.16
CA ALA A 508 38.60 -48.66 -17.67
C ALA A 508 39.13 -47.34 -18.28
N ALA A 509 38.20 -46.57 -18.84
CA ALA A 509 38.33 -45.28 -19.54
C ALA A 509 38.88 -44.10 -18.71
N PRO A 510 39.24 -42.97 -19.35
CA PRO A 510 39.34 -41.67 -18.68
C PRO A 510 38.28 -40.65 -19.15
N GLU A 511 37.70 -39.95 -18.17
CA GLU A 511 37.17 -38.58 -18.28
C GLU A 511 38.29 -37.59 -17.90
N ALA A 512 38.27 -36.39 -18.52
CA ALA A 512 38.40 -35.07 -17.87
C ALA A 512 39.21 -34.08 -18.72
N GLU A 513 38.66 -32.89 -18.95
CA GLU A 513 39.42 -31.64 -18.92
C GLU A 513 38.50 -30.45 -18.57
N ARG A 514 38.75 -29.86 -17.40
CA ARG A 514 38.24 -28.54 -16.98
C ARG A 514 39.39 -27.54 -17.14
N GLY A 515 39.16 -26.46 -17.87
CA GLY A 515 40.10 -25.34 -17.99
C GLY A 515 39.80 -24.24 -16.96
N GLU A 516 40.85 -23.87 -16.22
CA GLU A 516 40.92 -22.74 -15.28
C GLU A 516 41.10 -21.38 -15.99
N ARG A 517 40.74 -20.32 -15.26
CA ARG A 517 41.00 -18.90 -15.58
C ARG A 517 42.44 -18.52 -15.18
N PRO A 518 42.94 -17.38 -15.69
CA PRO A 518 43.87 -16.56 -14.90
C PRO A 518 43.33 -15.16 -14.59
N VAL A 519 43.87 -14.65 -13.50
CA VAL A 519 43.67 -13.33 -12.89
C VAL A 519 44.62 -12.32 -13.54
N SER A 520 44.13 -11.11 -13.80
CA SER A 520 44.82 -9.83 -13.62
C SER A 520 43.77 -8.74 -13.45
#